data_AF-A0A1Q3HEH3-F1
#
_entry.id   AF-A0A1Q3HEH3-F1
#
_cell.length_a   1.000
_cell.length_b   1.000
_cell.length_c   1.000
_cell.angle_alpha   90.00
_cell.angle_beta   90.00
_cell.angle_gamma   90.00
#
_symmetry.space_group_name_H-M   'P 1'
#
loop_
_entity.id
_entity.type
_entity.pdbx_description
1 polymer ?
#
loop_
_entity_poly.entity_id
_entity_poly.type
_entity_poly.pdbx_seq_one_letter_code
_entity_poly.pdbx_strand_id
1 'polypeptide(L)'
;MSRTHSRALLLVLGLVGLMGWPAGARAEQPARELPLHVYFTTGATVYLSDARTMGGVGGGFGIRGTLNERFFLQAELSSLLIAGTVTNLRVGAGLQRPGLYTPAVLLTLGALFGDRMAFLTPSHPTPVRGPAVTLGVTVAPLRFTHGWAQVSLLQLGVGVGSDFPGLGLSYHLGLAEVGLSF
;
A
#
# COMPACT_ATOMS: atom_id res chain seq x y z
N MET A 1 -7.15 -20.87 -35.84
CA MET A 1 -8.25 -19.89 -35.84
C MET A 1 -8.89 -20.00 -34.46
N SER A 2 -8.96 -19.02 -33.57
CA SER A 2 -9.11 -17.57 -33.70
C SER A 2 -8.43 -16.87 -32.51
N ARG A 3 -7.71 -15.78 -32.80
CA ARG A 3 -7.17 -14.80 -31.85
C ARG A 3 -8.22 -13.72 -31.67
N THR A 4 -8.67 -13.44 -30.45
CA THR A 4 -9.15 -12.11 -30.04
C THR A 4 -9.53 -12.12 -28.57
N HIS A 5 -8.85 -11.31 -27.76
CA HIS A 5 -9.33 -10.56 -26.59
C HIS A 5 -8.24 -10.43 -25.52
N SER A 6 -7.35 -9.45 -25.69
CA SER A 6 -6.64 -8.80 -24.58
C SER A 6 -5.96 -7.55 -25.10
N ARG A 7 -6.77 -6.54 -25.39
CA ARG A 7 -6.34 -5.15 -25.62
C ARG A 7 -7.29 -4.23 -24.86
N ALA A 8 -7.26 -4.32 -23.54
CA ALA A 8 -8.02 -3.41 -22.67
C ALA A 8 -7.49 -3.45 -21.24
N LEU A 9 -6.21 -3.14 -21.02
CA LEU A 9 -5.72 -2.82 -19.66
C LEU A 9 -4.40 -2.02 -19.72
N LEU A 10 -4.41 -0.89 -20.42
CA LEU A 10 -3.21 -0.06 -20.62
C LEU A 10 -3.43 1.40 -20.22
N LEU A 11 -4.25 1.64 -19.19
CA LEU A 11 -4.69 2.98 -18.82
C LEU A 11 -4.77 3.20 -17.30
N VAL A 12 -3.68 2.94 -16.57
CA VAL A 12 -3.49 3.49 -15.20
C VAL A 12 -2.03 3.94 -14.90
N LEU A 13 -1.04 3.66 -15.75
CA LEU A 13 0.39 3.90 -15.43
C LEU A 13 0.97 5.26 -15.88
N GLY A 14 0.14 6.22 -16.27
CA GLY A 14 0.62 7.49 -16.80
C GLY A 14 0.66 8.61 -15.77
N LEU A 15 1.60 8.62 -14.81
CA LEU A 15 2.05 9.89 -14.19
C LEU A 15 3.34 9.83 -13.34
N VAL A 16 4.40 9.12 -13.74
CA VAL A 16 5.76 9.35 -13.17
C VAL A 16 6.80 9.17 -14.28
N GLY A 17 7.12 10.24 -15.01
CA GLY A 17 8.03 10.12 -16.15
C GLY A 17 8.46 11.46 -16.72
N LEU A 18 9.05 12.33 -15.90
CA LEU A 18 9.76 13.53 -16.35
C LEU A 18 11.05 13.74 -15.55
N MET A 19 11.97 12.77 -15.63
CA MET A 19 13.40 13.05 -15.48
C MET A 19 14.16 12.11 -16.43
N GLY A 20 14.87 12.71 -17.38
CA GLY A 20 15.51 12.03 -18.50
C GLY A 20 16.59 11.05 -18.05
N TRP A 21 16.56 9.86 -18.65
CA TRP A 21 17.63 8.87 -18.57
C TRP A 21 18.15 8.62 -19.99
N PRO A 22 19.47 8.65 -20.26
CA PRO A 22 19.97 8.48 -21.60
C PRO A 22 19.67 7.08 -22.13
N ALA A 23 19.15 7.05 -23.35
CA ALA A 23 18.79 5.85 -24.09
C ALA A 23 20.04 5.07 -24.52
N GLY A 24 20.50 4.17 -23.66
CA GLY A 24 21.34 3.04 -24.08
C GLY A 24 20.44 1.94 -24.62
N ALA A 25 20.64 1.55 -25.88
CA ALA A 25 19.92 0.48 -26.55
C ALA A 25 19.96 -0.82 -25.72
N ARG A 26 18.83 -1.13 -25.06
CA ARG A 26 18.66 -2.34 -24.26
C ARG A 26 18.03 -3.39 -25.17
N ALA A 27 18.79 -4.44 -25.44
CA ALA A 27 18.29 -5.65 -26.09
C ALA A 27 16.93 -6.03 -25.50
N GLU A 28 15.95 -6.37 -26.35
CA GLU A 28 14.64 -6.89 -25.98
C GLU A 28 14.84 -8.10 -25.05
N GLN A 29 14.86 -7.85 -23.74
CA GLN A 29 14.69 -8.90 -22.76
C GLN A 29 13.25 -9.37 -22.92
N PRO A 30 13.00 -10.69 -23.08
CA PRO A 30 11.64 -11.21 -23.15
C PRO A 30 10.86 -10.68 -21.97
N ALA A 31 9.65 -10.18 -22.23
CA ALA A 31 8.78 -9.57 -21.23
C ALA A 31 8.70 -10.49 -20.01
N ARG A 32 9.40 -10.11 -18.94
CA ARG A 32 9.48 -10.91 -17.72
C ARG A 32 8.08 -10.93 -17.15
N GLU A 33 7.47 -12.11 -17.08
CA GLU A 33 6.16 -12.27 -16.46
C GLU A 33 6.24 -11.73 -15.03
N LEU A 34 5.28 -10.88 -14.69
CA LEU A 34 5.16 -10.27 -13.37
C LEU A 34 3.97 -10.96 -12.68
N PRO A 35 4.19 -12.05 -11.91
CA PRO A 35 3.12 -12.73 -11.19
C PRO A 35 2.26 -11.72 -10.44
N LEU A 36 0.98 -11.67 -10.82
CA LEU A 36 0.00 -10.79 -10.21
C LEU A 36 -0.76 -11.59 -9.15
N HIS A 37 -0.76 -11.07 -7.94
CA HIS A 37 -1.48 -11.64 -6.82
C HIS A 37 -2.61 -10.69 -6.42
N VAL A 38 -3.79 -11.25 -6.19
CA VAL A 38 -4.88 -10.54 -5.51
C VAL A 38 -4.89 -10.99 -4.07
N TYR A 39 -4.98 -10.07 -3.12
CA TYR A 39 -5.00 -10.40 -1.70
C TYR A 39 -6.09 -9.66 -0.94
N PHE A 40 -6.55 -10.27 0.15
CA PHE A 40 -7.43 -9.67 1.14
C PHE A 40 -6.67 -9.48 2.44
N THR A 41 -6.97 -8.42 3.17
CA THR A 41 -6.31 -8.12 4.44
C THR A 41 -7.29 -7.63 5.49
N THR A 42 -6.94 -7.84 6.76
CA THR A 42 -7.61 -7.29 7.93
C THR A 42 -6.59 -6.75 8.92
N GLY A 43 -6.93 -5.66 9.60
CA GLY A 43 -6.01 -4.99 10.50
C GLY A 43 -6.54 -3.68 11.06
N ALA A 44 -5.63 -2.92 11.65
CA ALA A 44 -5.85 -1.60 12.20
C ALA A 44 -4.91 -0.58 11.56
N THR A 45 -5.38 0.65 11.38
CA THR A 45 -4.52 1.78 11.03
C THR A 45 -4.97 2.97 11.86
N VAL A 46 -4.03 3.72 12.41
CA VAL A 46 -4.31 4.99 13.09
C VAL A 46 -3.34 6.04 12.58
N TYR A 47 -3.85 7.25 12.41
CA TYR A 47 -3.11 8.45 12.10
C TYR A 47 -3.40 9.49 13.17
N LEU A 48 -2.34 10.03 13.78
CA LEU A 48 -2.38 10.92 14.92
C LEU A 48 -1.60 12.19 14.60
N SER A 49 -2.23 13.35 14.68
CA SER A 49 -1.56 14.65 14.64
C SER A 49 -2.20 15.62 15.63
N ASP A 50 -1.58 16.79 15.81
CA ASP A 50 -2.14 17.86 16.64
C ASP A 50 -3.47 18.40 16.11
N ALA A 51 -3.78 18.17 14.83
CA ALA A 51 -4.94 18.74 14.16
C ALA A 51 -6.05 17.71 13.90
N ARG A 52 -5.73 16.42 13.82
CA ARG A 52 -6.73 15.37 13.61
C ARG A 52 -6.27 13.98 14.02
N THR A 53 -7.25 13.14 14.36
CA THR A 53 -7.10 11.70 14.49
C THR A 53 -7.99 11.00 13.48
N MET A 54 -7.41 10.05 12.74
CA MET A 54 -8.10 9.22 11.73
C MET A 54 -7.72 7.76 11.88
N GLY A 55 -8.62 6.86 11.48
CA GLY A 55 -8.32 5.43 11.40
C GLY A 55 -9.35 4.55 12.08
N GLY A 56 -8.98 3.30 12.29
CA GLY A 56 -9.83 2.28 12.88
C GLY A 56 -9.35 0.88 12.57
N VAL A 57 -10.25 -0.08 12.75
CA VAL A 57 -10.05 -1.49 12.47
C VAL A 57 -10.94 -1.87 11.30
N GLY A 58 -10.45 -2.71 10.40
CA GLY A 58 -11.26 -3.17 9.28
C GLY A 58 -10.45 -4.03 8.33
N GLY A 59 -10.86 -4.03 7.08
CA GLY A 59 -10.28 -4.89 6.06
C GLY A 59 -10.30 -4.27 4.69
N GLY A 60 -9.59 -4.92 3.79
CA GLY A 60 -9.37 -4.42 2.44
C GLY A 60 -8.99 -5.53 1.49
N PHE A 61 -8.76 -5.12 0.26
CA PHE A 61 -8.20 -5.96 -0.78
C PHE A 61 -7.14 -5.17 -1.54
N GLY A 62 -6.26 -5.90 -2.19
CA GLY A 62 -5.16 -5.31 -2.92
C GLY A 62 -4.64 -6.21 -4.02
N ILE A 63 -3.75 -5.63 -4.81
CA ILE A 63 -3.02 -6.30 -5.86
C ILE A 63 -1.52 -6.19 -5.57
N ARG A 64 -0.77 -7.24 -5.90
CA ARG A 64 0.68 -7.29 -5.73
C ARG A 64 1.34 -7.89 -6.96
N GLY A 65 2.31 -7.20 -7.53
CA GLY A 65 3.19 -7.71 -8.58
C GLY A 65 4.55 -8.05 -8.00
N THR A 66 5.04 -9.27 -8.23
CA THR A 66 6.36 -9.71 -7.75
C THR A 66 7.34 -9.86 -8.90
N LEU A 67 8.53 -9.26 -8.79
CA LEU A 67 9.63 -9.35 -9.73
C LEU A 67 10.78 -10.15 -9.11
N ASN A 68 11.21 -11.21 -9.80
CA ASN A 68 12.31 -12.09 -9.40
C ASN A 68 12.16 -12.68 -7.99
N GLU A 69 10.92 -12.97 -7.56
CA GLU A 69 10.57 -13.49 -6.22
C GLU A 69 11.02 -12.63 -5.03
N ARG A 70 11.59 -11.44 -5.28
CA ARG A 70 12.26 -10.61 -4.28
C ARG A 70 11.71 -9.20 -4.21
N PHE A 71 11.53 -8.55 -5.34
CA PHE A 71 11.01 -7.19 -5.38
C PHE A 71 9.52 -7.26 -5.59
N PHE A 72 8.75 -6.44 -4.91
CA PHE A 72 7.32 -6.42 -5.16
C PHE A 72 6.74 -5.02 -5.02
N LEU A 73 5.69 -4.78 -5.81
CA LEU A 73 4.87 -3.59 -5.77
C LEU A 73 3.48 -4.00 -5.34
N GLN A 74 2.86 -3.22 -4.46
CA GLN A 74 1.49 -3.48 -4.03
C GLN A 74 0.65 -2.21 -3.98
N ALA A 75 -0.64 -2.38 -4.23
CA ALA A 75 -1.67 -1.38 -3.99
C ALA A 75 -2.80 -2.03 -3.18
N GLU A 76 -3.32 -1.32 -2.19
CA GLU A 76 -4.31 -1.79 -1.24
C GLU A 76 -5.37 -0.72 -1.03
N LEU A 77 -6.63 -1.14 -0.99
CA LEU A 77 -7.76 -0.32 -0.57
C LEU A 77 -8.44 -0.99 0.62
N SER A 78 -8.52 -0.28 1.75
CA SER A 78 -9.12 -0.78 2.98
C SER A 78 -10.19 0.18 3.53
N SER A 79 -11.23 -0.39 4.13
CA SER A 79 -12.27 0.33 4.86
C SER A 79 -12.09 0.07 6.35
N LEU A 80 -12.05 1.14 7.14
CA LEU A 80 -11.75 1.13 8.56
C LEU A 80 -12.93 1.74 9.33
N LEU A 81 -13.29 1.07 10.42
CA LEU A 81 -14.37 1.45 11.31
C LEU A 81 -13.77 1.65 12.71
N ILE A 82 -14.12 2.76 13.37
CA ILE A 82 -14.02 3.06 14.83
C ILE A 82 -14.12 4.58 15.00
N ALA A 83 -13.30 5.35 14.28
CA ALA A 83 -13.33 6.81 14.29
C ALA A 83 -14.30 7.37 13.21
N GLY A 84 -15.38 6.64 12.93
CA GLY A 84 -16.25 6.81 11.76
C GLY A 84 -15.87 5.88 10.59
N THR A 85 -16.31 6.24 9.39
CA THR A 85 -16.00 5.50 8.15
C THR A 85 -14.77 6.12 7.50
N VAL A 86 -13.65 5.40 7.56
CA VAL A 86 -12.36 5.85 6.99
C VAL A 86 -11.92 4.91 5.90
N THR A 87 -11.64 5.46 4.71
CA THR A 87 -11.05 4.72 3.60
C THR A 87 -9.56 4.96 3.55
N ASN A 88 -8.77 3.90 3.49
CA ASN A 88 -7.32 3.96 3.39
C ASN A 88 -6.88 3.41 2.03
N LEU A 89 -6.24 4.25 1.22
CA LEU A 89 -5.54 3.83 0.01
C LEU A 89 -4.05 3.76 0.31
N ARG A 90 -3.42 2.62 0.04
CA ARG A 90 -1.99 2.44 0.25
C ARG A 90 -1.32 1.87 -0.98
N VAL A 91 -0.17 2.43 -1.34
CA VAL A 91 0.75 1.84 -2.31
C VAL A 91 2.08 1.58 -1.65
N GLY A 92 2.76 0.51 -2.05
CA GLY A 92 4.04 0.15 -1.45
C GLY A 92 4.97 -0.56 -2.40
N ALA A 93 6.26 -0.39 -2.16
CA ALA A 93 7.33 -1.07 -2.86
C ALA A 93 8.26 -1.71 -1.84
N GLY A 94 8.61 -2.97 -2.04
CA GLY A 94 9.32 -3.73 -1.02
C GLY A 94 10.21 -4.84 -1.53
N LEU A 95 10.89 -5.43 -0.55
CA LEU A 95 11.80 -6.55 -0.68
C LEU A 95 11.27 -7.70 0.18
N GLN A 96 11.32 -8.92 -0.35
CA GLN A 96 10.99 -10.14 0.37
C GLN A 96 12.09 -11.18 0.18
N ARG A 97 12.22 -12.06 1.16
CA ARG A 97 13.06 -13.26 1.03
C ARG A 97 12.37 -14.30 0.14
N PRO A 98 13.09 -15.01 -0.75
CA PRO A 98 12.52 -16.13 -1.50
C PRO A 98 12.40 -17.40 -0.64
N GLY A 99 11.50 -18.31 -1.02
CA GLY A 99 11.26 -19.60 -0.36
C GLY A 99 9.87 -19.71 0.28
N LEU A 100 9.69 -20.65 1.20
CA LEU A 100 8.42 -20.84 1.92
C LEU A 100 8.15 -19.74 2.95
N TYR A 101 9.19 -19.40 3.72
CA TYR A 101 9.17 -18.30 4.68
C TYR A 101 9.69 -17.04 3.98
N THR A 102 8.80 -16.08 3.75
CA THR A 102 9.04 -14.92 2.89
C THR A 102 8.88 -13.59 3.64
N PRO A 103 9.63 -13.37 4.75
CA PRO A 103 9.57 -12.11 5.47
C PRO A 103 9.88 -10.95 4.52
N ALA A 104 9.20 -9.83 4.73
CA ALA A 104 9.26 -8.69 3.82
C ALA A 104 9.38 -7.34 4.54
N VAL A 105 9.92 -6.36 3.82
CA VAL A 105 9.96 -4.95 4.21
C VAL A 105 9.54 -4.10 3.03
N LEU A 106 8.75 -3.05 3.27
CA LEU A 106 8.21 -2.19 2.24
C LEU A 106 8.29 -0.73 2.67
N LEU A 107 8.58 0.14 1.71
CA LEU A 107 8.24 1.55 1.79
C LEU A 107 6.77 1.70 1.37
N THR A 108 6.00 2.50 2.10
CA THR A 108 4.56 2.70 1.85
C THR A 108 4.20 4.18 1.76
N LEU A 109 3.32 4.50 0.82
CA LEU A 109 2.64 5.78 0.71
C LEU A 109 1.15 5.52 0.92
N GLY A 110 0.57 6.11 1.96
CA GLY A 110 -0.83 5.95 2.35
C GLY A 110 -1.61 7.25 2.29
N ALA A 111 -2.90 7.18 2.00
CA ALA A 111 -3.84 8.29 2.05
C ALA A 111 -5.13 7.86 2.76
N LEU A 112 -5.45 8.52 3.89
CA LEU A 112 -6.69 8.29 4.64
C LEU A 112 -7.74 9.35 4.28
N PHE A 113 -8.94 8.89 3.94
CA PHE A 113 -10.11 9.69 3.55
C PHE A 113 -11.29 9.39 4.48
N GLY A 114 -12.26 10.30 4.53
CA GLY A 114 -13.51 10.10 5.25
C GLY A 114 -13.52 10.78 6.62
N ASP A 115 -14.18 10.14 7.58
CA ASP A 115 -14.45 10.69 8.89
C ASP A 115 -13.16 10.90 9.72
N ARG A 116 -13.19 11.90 10.60
CA ARG A 116 -12.05 12.27 11.44
C ARG A 116 -12.49 12.99 12.69
N MET A 117 -11.73 12.83 13.76
CA MET A 117 -11.76 13.75 14.89
C MET A 117 -10.84 14.92 14.56
N ALA A 118 -11.37 16.14 14.53
CA ALA A 118 -10.60 17.35 14.27
C ALA A 118 -10.39 18.13 15.56
N PHE A 119 -9.17 18.65 15.75
CA PHE A 119 -8.78 19.46 16.90
C PHE A 119 -8.44 20.86 16.42
N LEU A 120 -9.06 21.87 17.03
CA LEU A 120 -8.75 23.26 16.74
C LEU A 120 -7.64 23.72 17.68
N THR A 121 -6.58 24.23 17.10
CA THR A 121 -5.40 24.73 17.81
C THR A 121 -5.08 26.14 17.31
N PRO A 122 -4.25 26.93 18.00
CA PRO A 122 -3.80 28.23 17.48
C PRO A 122 -3.12 28.12 16.10
N SER A 123 -2.43 27.01 15.82
CA SER A 123 -1.83 26.70 14.52
C SER A 123 -2.83 26.16 13.50
N HIS A 124 -3.94 25.57 13.94
CA HIS A 124 -5.04 25.08 13.10
C HIS A 124 -6.39 25.64 13.58
N PRO A 125 -6.70 26.91 13.28
CA PRO A 125 -7.97 27.53 13.69
C PRO A 125 -9.17 26.99 12.91
N THR A 126 -8.93 26.23 11.83
CA THR A 126 -9.97 25.57 11.04
C THR A 126 -9.61 24.10 10.82
N PRO A 127 -10.60 23.20 10.65
CA PRO A 127 -10.32 21.79 10.40
C PRO A 127 -9.49 21.59 9.14
N VAL A 128 -8.43 20.77 9.25
CA VAL A 128 -7.58 20.40 8.12
C VAL A 128 -8.42 19.73 7.03
N ARG A 129 -8.30 20.22 5.79
CA ARG A 129 -9.03 19.72 4.62
C ARG A 129 -8.20 18.65 3.89
N GLY A 130 -8.89 17.77 3.16
CA GLY A 130 -8.26 16.73 2.34
C GLY A 130 -7.84 15.47 3.12
N PRO A 131 -7.17 14.53 2.43
CA PRO A 131 -6.72 13.28 3.04
C PRO A 131 -5.52 13.48 3.96
N ALA A 132 -5.30 12.54 4.88
CA ALA A 132 -4.03 12.40 5.58
C ALA A 132 -3.07 11.57 4.74
N VAL A 133 -2.06 12.23 4.15
CA VAL A 133 -1.04 11.56 3.34
C VAL A 133 0.13 11.19 4.23
N THR A 134 0.55 9.93 4.16
CA THR A 134 1.56 9.31 5.03
C THR A 134 2.63 8.62 4.20
N LEU A 135 3.88 8.74 4.62
CA LEU A 135 5.03 7.99 4.10
C LEU A 135 5.59 7.16 5.25
N GLY A 136 5.75 5.86 5.05
CA GLY A 136 6.16 4.96 6.11
C GLY A 136 6.90 3.74 5.64
N VAL A 137 7.28 2.91 6.62
CA VAL A 137 7.90 1.60 6.41
C VAL A 137 7.02 0.55 7.07
N THR A 138 6.78 -0.55 6.37
CA THR A 138 6.05 -1.70 6.86
C THR A 138 6.94 -2.94 6.81
N VAL A 139 6.92 -3.72 7.88
CA VAL A 139 7.56 -5.04 7.95
C VAL A 139 6.51 -6.13 8.07
N ALA A 140 6.70 -7.25 7.39
CA ALA A 140 5.85 -8.42 7.45
C ALA A 140 6.69 -9.64 7.85
N PRO A 141 7.01 -9.81 9.14
CA PRO A 141 7.93 -10.86 9.59
C PRO A 141 7.31 -12.25 9.54
N LEU A 142 5.98 -12.39 9.58
CA LEU A 142 5.27 -13.68 9.57
C LEU A 142 4.51 -13.86 8.25
N ARG A 143 5.28 -13.93 7.16
CA ARG A 143 4.78 -14.10 5.80
C ARG A 143 5.29 -15.39 5.20
N PHE A 144 4.38 -16.11 4.54
CA PHE A 144 4.63 -17.42 3.95
C PHE A 144 4.06 -17.50 2.54
N THR A 145 4.80 -18.10 1.62
CA THR A 145 4.41 -18.27 0.22
C THR A 145 4.55 -19.73 -0.17
N HIS A 146 3.48 -20.35 -0.68
CA HIS A 146 3.52 -21.74 -1.15
C HIS A 146 2.68 -21.91 -2.42
N GLY A 147 3.35 -22.21 -3.54
CA GLY A 147 2.70 -22.39 -4.83
C GLY A 147 1.91 -21.13 -5.22
N TRP A 148 0.60 -21.28 -5.34
CA TRP A 148 -0.32 -20.22 -5.75
C TRP A 148 -0.85 -19.35 -4.59
N ALA A 149 -0.55 -19.73 -3.35
CA ALA A 149 -1.09 -19.08 -2.17
C ALA A 149 -0.01 -18.34 -1.38
N GLN A 150 -0.42 -17.24 -0.76
CA GLN A 150 0.39 -16.49 0.16
C GLN A 150 -0.41 -16.10 1.40
N VAL A 151 0.19 -16.22 2.57
CA VAL A 151 -0.42 -15.84 3.84
C VAL A 151 0.53 -14.96 4.63
N SER A 152 0.04 -13.87 5.21
CA SER A 152 0.76 -13.09 6.22
C SER A 152 -0.07 -12.98 7.49
N LEU A 153 0.52 -13.28 8.64
CA LEU A 153 -0.15 -13.23 9.95
C LEU A 153 0.21 -11.97 10.74
N LEU A 154 1.22 -11.22 10.30
CA LEU A 154 1.65 -10.02 10.99
C LEU A 154 2.29 -9.03 10.02
N GLN A 155 1.78 -7.82 10.02
CA GLN A 155 2.37 -6.66 9.38
C GLN A 155 2.41 -5.51 10.38
N LEU A 156 3.56 -4.84 10.49
CA LEU A 156 3.76 -3.71 11.39
C LEU A 156 4.28 -2.54 10.57
N GLY A 157 3.58 -1.42 10.61
CA GLY A 157 3.94 -0.22 9.87
C GLY A 157 4.00 0.99 10.76
N VAL A 158 4.98 1.86 10.48
CA VAL A 158 5.13 3.17 11.09
C VAL A 158 5.41 4.17 9.99
N GLY A 159 4.83 5.36 10.07
CA GLY A 159 5.05 6.42 9.10
C GLY A 159 4.83 7.81 9.67
N VAL A 160 5.21 8.78 8.86
CA VAL A 160 4.96 10.21 9.11
C VAL A 160 4.00 10.72 8.06
N GLY A 161 3.08 11.59 8.44
CA GLY A 161 2.16 12.22 7.51
C GLY A 161 2.14 13.73 7.66
N SER A 162 1.52 14.36 6.67
CA SER A 162 1.47 15.82 6.58
C SER A 162 0.11 16.37 7.02
N ASP A 163 0.15 17.32 7.94
CA ASP A 163 -0.98 18.18 8.33
C ASP A 163 -0.46 19.61 8.43
N PHE A 164 -0.34 20.29 7.29
CA PHE A 164 0.29 21.60 7.24
C PHE A 164 -0.56 22.70 7.91
N PRO A 165 0.01 23.51 8.82
CA PRO A 165 1.37 23.43 9.37
C PRO A 165 1.53 22.35 10.46
N GLY A 166 2.36 21.32 10.24
CA GLY A 166 2.51 20.22 11.20
C GLY A 166 2.80 18.85 10.58
N LEU A 167 2.98 17.87 11.45
CA LEU A 167 3.24 16.47 11.10
C LEU A 167 2.35 15.56 11.95
N GLY A 168 1.97 14.43 11.39
CA GLY A 168 1.33 13.34 12.12
C GLY A 168 2.13 12.06 12.07
N LEU A 169 1.83 11.15 12.99
CA LEU A 169 2.36 9.79 13.03
C LEU A 169 1.28 8.81 12.56
N SER A 170 1.68 7.86 11.72
CA SER A 170 0.82 6.76 11.30
C SER A 170 1.35 5.45 11.85
N TYR A 171 0.44 4.64 12.40
CA TYR A 171 0.72 3.27 12.83
C TYR A 171 -0.22 2.33 12.10
N HIS A 172 0.32 1.18 11.70
CA HIS A 172 -0.42 0.15 11.00
C HIS A 172 -0.12 -1.23 11.59
N LEU A 173 -1.17 -2.02 11.79
CA LEU A 173 -1.13 -3.40 12.23
C LEU A 173 -1.97 -4.25 11.29
N GLY A 174 -1.34 -5.08 10.46
CA GLY A 174 -2.02 -6.12 9.69
C GLY A 174 -2.01 -7.44 10.45
N LEU A 175 -3.17 -8.07 10.61
CA LEU A 175 -3.33 -9.31 11.39
C LEU A 175 -3.52 -10.54 10.50
N ALA A 176 -4.16 -10.38 9.34
CA ALA A 176 -4.20 -11.44 8.34
C ALA A 176 -4.15 -10.84 6.94
N GLU A 177 -3.40 -11.50 6.07
CA GLU A 177 -3.40 -11.30 4.64
C GLU A 177 -3.49 -12.68 3.98
N VAL A 178 -4.38 -12.84 3.00
CA VAL A 178 -4.45 -14.05 2.16
C VAL A 178 -4.44 -13.61 0.71
N GLY A 179 -3.45 -14.09 -0.05
CA GLY A 179 -3.22 -13.75 -1.45
C GLY A 179 -3.19 -14.97 -2.36
N LEU A 180 -3.73 -14.81 -3.57
CA LEU A 180 -3.82 -15.83 -4.61
C LEU A 180 -3.13 -15.33 -5.89
N SER A 181 -2.29 -16.14 -6.51
CA SER A 181 -1.66 -15.87 -7.81
C SER A 181 -2.45 -16.46 -8.97
N PHE A 182 -2.45 -15.77 -10.12
CA PHE A 182 -3.04 -16.23 -11.38
C PHE A 182 -2.05 -16.12 -12.53
#